data_AF-A0A4Q3SIV3-F1
#
_entry.id   AF-A0A4Q3SIV3-F1
#
_cell.length_a   1.000
_cell.length_b   1.000
_cell.length_c   1.000
_cell.angle_alpha   90.00
_cell.angle_beta   90.00
_cell.angle_gamma   90.00
#
_symmetry.space_group_name_H-M   'P 1'
#
loop_
_entity.id
_entity.type
_entity.pdbx_description
1 polymer ?
#
loop_
_entity_poly.entity_id
_entity_poly.type
_entity_poly.pdbx_seq_one_letter_code
_entity_poly.pdbx_strand_id
1 'polypeptide(L)'
;MITPAEKRFIRSWEEQREGGKGSYCLLYTVGGGFIIAIVTYILLLWILQIRVPRPLWMVPAVSFVLGAIVSVIAWNMNEGRFKRIIRREIR
;
A
#
# COMPACT_ATOMS: atom_id res chain seq x y z
N MET A 1 -25.78 -11.48 -6.40
CA MET A 1 -25.84 -11.77 -4.96
C MET A 1 -24.47 -11.56 -4.32
N ILE A 2 -24.38 -10.62 -3.39
CA ILE A 2 -23.14 -10.25 -2.68
C ILE A 2 -22.89 -11.20 -1.50
N THR A 3 -21.68 -11.74 -1.40
CA THR A 3 -21.28 -12.56 -0.26
C THR A 3 -21.03 -11.71 1.00
N PRO A 4 -21.14 -12.26 2.22
CA PRO A 4 -20.86 -11.51 3.45
C PRO A 4 -19.44 -10.91 3.48
N ALA A 5 -18.45 -11.59 2.87
CA ALA A 5 -17.09 -11.10 2.76
C ALA A 5 -16.97 -9.90 1.82
N GLU A 6 -17.67 -9.92 0.68
CA GLU A 6 -17.70 -8.80 -0.26
C GLU A 6 -18.42 -7.59 0.33
N LYS A 7 -19.49 -7.78 1.11
CA LYS A 7 -20.18 -6.69 1.81
C LYS A 7 -19.26 -5.99 2.82
N ARG A 8 -18.46 -6.75 3.58
CA ARG A 8 -17.44 -6.19 4.49
C ARG A 8 -16.37 -5.41 3.71
N PHE A 9 -15.88 -5.98 2.61
CA PHE A 9 -14.91 -5.32 1.75
C PHE A 9 -15.45 -4.00 1.22
N ILE A 10 -16.66 -3.99 0.64
CA ILE A 10 -17.30 -2.78 0.09
C ILE A 10 -17.35 -1.69 1.15
N ARG A 11 -17.89 -1.99 2.34
CA ARG A 11 -17.98 -1.00 3.43
C ARG A 11 -16.62 -0.45 3.82
N SER A 12 -15.65 -1.32 4.08
CA SER A 12 -14.29 -0.89 4.43
C SER A 12 -13.61 -0.08 3.33
N TRP A 13 -13.88 -0.41 2.07
CA TRP A 13 -13.29 0.27 0.92
C TRP A 13 -13.95 1.63 0.68
N GLU A 14 -15.26 1.75 0.86
CA GLU A 14 -15.97 3.02 0.78
C GLU A 14 -15.49 4.00 1.85
N GLU A 15 -15.35 3.55 3.09
CA GLU A 15 -14.78 4.33 4.20
C GLU A 15 -13.35 4.80 3.87
N GLN A 16 -12.52 3.93 3.27
CA GLN A 16 -11.15 4.29 2.85
C GLN A 16 -11.10 5.21 1.61
N ARG A 17 -12.10 5.13 0.73
CA ARG A 17 -12.17 5.89 -0.52
C ARG A 17 -12.73 7.30 -0.34
N GLU A 18 -13.47 7.55 0.74
CA GLU A 18 -14.12 8.83 1.05
C GLU A 18 -13.11 10.00 1.10
N GLY A 19 -11.91 9.76 1.60
CA GLY A 19 -10.80 10.74 1.58
C GLY A 19 -10.13 10.94 0.21
N GLY A 20 -10.54 10.20 -0.82
CA GLY A 20 -9.99 10.25 -2.17
C GLY A 20 -8.64 9.54 -2.33
N LYS A 21 -8.23 9.37 -3.61
CA LYS A 21 -7.01 8.63 -3.98
C LYS A 21 -5.73 9.22 -3.36
N GLY A 22 -5.65 10.56 -3.31
CA GLY A 22 -4.47 11.27 -2.78
C GLY A 22 -4.26 11.04 -1.29
N SER A 23 -5.33 11.14 -0.49
CA SER A 23 -5.27 10.91 0.96
C SER A 23 -4.92 9.45 1.28
N TYR A 24 -5.53 8.51 0.58
CA TYR A 24 -5.18 7.09 0.69
C TYR A 24 -3.70 6.86 0.34
N CYS A 25 -3.26 7.35 -0.82
CA CYS A 25 -1.88 7.14 -1.23
C CYS A 25 -0.92 7.78 -0.24
N LEU A 26 -1.17 8.99 0.27
CA LEU A 26 -0.34 9.61 1.30
C LEU A 26 -0.28 8.79 2.59
N LEU A 27 -1.43 8.35 3.12
CA LEU A 27 -1.49 7.57 4.34
C LEU A 27 -0.69 6.26 4.22
N TYR A 28 -0.91 5.52 3.14
CA TYR A 28 -0.26 4.24 2.92
C TYR A 28 1.18 4.37 2.40
N THR A 29 1.54 5.49 1.78
CA THR A 29 2.93 5.77 1.37
C THR A 29 3.78 6.22 2.55
N VAL A 30 3.26 7.09 3.41
CA VAL A 30 3.99 7.56 4.60
C VAL A 30 4.04 6.46 5.65
N GLY A 31 2.90 5.86 5.98
CA GLY A 31 2.83 4.74 6.93
C GLY A 31 3.49 3.47 6.41
N GLY A 32 3.19 3.07 5.16
CA GLY A 32 3.77 1.88 4.54
C GLY A 32 5.23 2.07 4.13
N GLY A 33 5.62 3.25 3.67
CA GLY A 33 7.02 3.59 3.37
C GLY A 33 7.91 3.54 4.61
N PHE A 34 7.41 3.91 5.78
CA PHE A 34 8.11 3.74 7.05
C PHE A 34 8.35 2.25 7.38
N ILE A 35 7.32 1.42 7.23
CA ILE A 35 7.44 -0.04 7.44
C ILE A 35 8.44 -0.65 6.45
N ILE A 36 8.32 -0.28 5.16
CA ILE A 36 9.25 -0.75 4.11
C ILE A 36 10.68 -0.30 4.44
N ALA A 37 10.89 0.91 4.96
CA ALA A 37 12.21 1.39 5.36
C ALA A 37 12.83 0.54 6.47
N ILE A 38 12.05 0.20 7.50
CA ILE A 38 12.50 -0.68 8.59
C ILE A 38 12.87 -2.06 8.03
N VAL A 39 12.00 -2.65 7.20
CA VAL A 39 12.22 -3.98 6.62
C VAL A 39 13.47 -3.97 5.73
N THR A 40 13.60 -3.00 4.84
CA THR A 40 14.79 -2.85 3.97
C THR A 40 16.06 -2.70 4.81
N TYR A 41 16.04 -1.87 5.85
CA TYR A 41 17.18 -1.67 6.72
C TYR A 41 17.61 -2.96 7.44
N ILE A 42 16.66 -3.71 8.00
CA ILE A 42 16.93 -5.01 8.65
C ILE A 42 17.51 -6.00 7.64
N LEU A 43 16.94 -6.11 6.45
CA LEU A 43 17.43 -7.01 5.40
C LEU A 43 18.86 -6.67 4.96
N LEU A 44 19.18 -5.38 4.83
CA LEU A 44 20.54 -4.94 4.48
C LEU A 44 21.56 -5.34 5.55
N LEU A 45 21.22 -5.20 6.83
CA LEU A 45 22.09 -5.61 7.94
C LEU A 45 22.27 -7.13 8.02
N TRP A 46 21.19 -7.89 7.81
CA TRP A 46 21.18 -9.35 7.98
C TRP A 46 21.81 -10.09 6.80
N ILE A 47 21.46 -9.72 5.57
CA ILE A 47 21.85 -10.48 4.36
C ILE A 47 23.24 -10.09 3.90
N LEU A 48 23.55 -8.79 3.90
CA LEU A 48 24.77 -8.33 3.25
C LEU A 48 25.95 -8.26 4.22
N GLN A 49 25.72 -8.39 5.54
CA GLN A 49 26.73 -8.19 6.61
C GLN A 49 27.59 -6.93 6.38
N ILE A 50 27.05 -5.94 5.67
CA ILE A 50 27.78 -4.77 5.25
C ILE A 50 28.03 -3.93 6.50
N ARG A 51 29.31 -3.70 6.84
CA ARG A 51 29.72 -2.59 7.72
C ARG A 51 29.37 -1.30 7.00
N VAL A 52 28.19 -0.76 7.32
CA VAL A 52 27.47 0.21 6.50
C VAL A 52 28.32 1.42 6.07
N PRO A 53 28.79 1.48 4.81
CA PRO A 53 29.36 2.69 4.25
C PRO A 53 28.23 3.62 3.80
N ARG A 54 28.48 4.93 3.88
CA ARG A 54 27.56 5.99 3.47
C ARG A 54 27.26 5.81 1.97
N PRO A 55 25.97 5.65 1.58
CA PRO A 55 24.92 6.56 2.00
C PRO A 55 23.62 5.85 2.43
N LEU A 56 23.50 5.60 3.74
CA LEU A 56 22.24 5.19 4.39
C LEU A 56 21.04 6.11 4.09
N TRP A 57 21.31 7.35 3.71
CA TRP A 57 20.33 8.34 3.28
C TRP A 57 19.49 7.89 2.07
N MET A 58 19.98 6.94 1.26
CA MET A 58 19.22 6.40 0.14
C MET A 58 18.12 5.42 0.58
N VAL A 59 18.26 4.76 1.73
CA VAL A 59 17.27 3.79 2.23
C VAL A 59 15.89 4.43 2.41
N PRO A 60 15.72 5.54 3.16
CA PRO A 60 14.41 6.16 3.30
C PRO A 60 13.86 6.67 1.96
N ALA A 61 14.71 7.17 1.05
CA ALA A 61 14.29 7.61 -0.27
C ALA A 61 13.74 6.45 -1.12
N VAL A 62 14.46 5.32 -1.17
CA VAL A 62 14.03 4.12 -1.90
C VAL A 62 12.76 3.54 -1.28
N SER A 63 12.68 3.44 0.04
CA SER A 63 11.51 2.90 0.73
C SER A 63 10.27 3.78 0.60
N PHE A 64 10.44 5.11 0.53
CA PHE A 64 9.34 6.02 0.22
C PHE A 64 8.81 5.82 -1.20
N VAL A 65 9.70 5.71 -2.19
CA VAL A 65 9.31 5.43 -3.58
C VAL A 65 8.61 4.08 -3.70
N LEU A 66 9.14 3.04 -3.05
CA LEU A 66 8.51 1.72 -3.02
C LEU A 66 7.13 1.76 -2.33
N GLY A 67 7.01 2.47 -1.20
CA GLY A 67 5.73 2.68 -0.51
C GLY A 67 4.70 3.38 -1.39
N ALA A 68 5.13 4.36 -2.19
CA ALA A 68 4.27 5.06 -3.14
C ALA A 68 3.75 4.12 -4.23
N ILE A 69 4.65 3.33 -4.83
CA ILE A 69 4.29 2.36 -5.87
C ILE A 69 3.30 1.33 -5.31
N VAL A 70 3.59 0.75 -4.14
CA VAL A 70 2.72 -0.24 -3.49
C VAL A 70 1.34 0.35 -3.20
N SER A 71 1.28 1.59 -2.68
CA SER A 71 0.02 2.25 -2.36
C SER A 71 -0.84 2.50 -3.60
N VAL A 72 -0.22 2.92 -4.70
CA VAL A 72 -0.93 3.13 -5.98
C VAL A 72 -1.44 1.81 -6.55
N ILE A 73 -0.63 0.75 -6.52
CA ILE A 73 -1.03 -0.58 -6.97
C ILE A 73 -2.21 -1.09 -6.12
N ALA A 74 -2.09 -1.01 -4.80
CA ALA A 74 -3.13 -1.44 -3.86
C ALA A 74 -4.46 -0.71 -4.12
N TRP A 75 -4.40 0.62 -4.32
CA TRP A 75 -5.57 1.40 -4.68
C TRP A 75 -6.24 0.88 -5.96
N ASN A 76 -5.47 0.70 -7.03
CA ASN A 76 -6.01 0.27 -8.31
C ASN A 76 -6.60 -1.15 -8.23
N MET A 77 -5.98 -2.06 -7.47
CA MET A 77 -6.48 -3.42 -7.25
C MET A 77 -7.81 -3.40 -6.48
N ASN A 78 -7.89 -2.63 -5.40
CA ASN A 78 -9.09 -2.53 -4.57
C ASN A 78 -10.24 -1.85 -5.33
N GLU A 79 -9.95 -0.77 -6.06
CA GLU A 79 -10.95 -0.09 -6.90
C GLU A 79 -11.43 -1.00 -8.04
N GLY A 80 -10.52 -1.78 -8.64
CA GLY A 80 -10.88 -2.79 -9.63
C GLY A 80 -11.77 -3.89 -9.07
N ARG A 81 -11.48 -4.38 -7.86
CA ARG A 81 -12.30 -5.35 -7.14
C ARG A 81 -13.67 -4.79 -6.81
N PHE A 82 -13.74 -3.56 -6.32
CA PHE A 82 -15.00 -2.86 -6.02
C PHE A 82 -15.88 -2.74 -7.27
N LYS A 83 -15.34 -2.20 -8.36
CA LYS A 83 -16.07 -2.06 -9.64
C LYS A 83 -16.57 -3.41 -10.17
N ARG A 84 -15.81 -4.49 -9.99
CA ARG A 84 -16.20 -5.83 -10.40
C ARG A 84 -17.40 -6.36 -9.60
N ILE A 85 -17.41 -6.15 -8.28
CA ILE A 85 -18.52 -6.57 -7.41
C ILE A 85 -19.79 -5.78 -7.75
N ILE A 86 -19.69 -4.46 -7.86
CA ILE A 86 -20.84 -3.58 -8.19
C ILE A 86 -21.42 -3.92 -9.56
N ARG A 87 -20.58 -4.11 -10.58
CA ARG A 87 -21.04 -4.49 -11.93
C ARG A 87 -21.77 -5.84 -11.95
N ARG A 88 -21.38 -6.78 -11.08
CA ARG A 88 -22.03 -8.09 -10.95
C ARG A 88 -23.41 -8.00 -10.27
N GLU A 89 -23.63 -6.99 -9.43
CA GLU A 89 -24.91 -6.84 -8.72
C GLU A 89 -25.94 -6.01 -9.50
N ILE A 90 -25.49 -5.05 -10.32
CA ILE A 90 -26.37 -4.23 -11.17
C ILE A 90 -26.88 -5.00 -12.40
N ARG A 91 -26.17 -6.06 -12.81
CA ARG A 91 -26.55 -6.92 -13.94
C ARG A 91 -27.37 -8.11 -13.46
#